data_AF-A0A964IEE1-F1
#
_entry.id   AF-A0A964IEE1-F1
#
_cell.length_a   1.000
_cell.length_b   1.000
_cell.length_c   1.000
_cell.angle_alpha   90.00
_cell.angle_beta   90.00
_cell.angle_gamma   90.00
#
_symmetry.space_group_name_H-M   'P 1'
#
loop_
_entity.id
_entity.type
_entity.pdbx_description
1 polymer ?
#
loop_
_entity_poly.entity_id
_entity_poly.type
_entity_poly.pdbx_seq_one_letter_code
_entity_poly.pdbx_strand_id
1 'polypeptide(L)'
;MVKNRPKGTVYVDYLQNILGKSIQAAYSARASDYAGVSTPLTWAEVAEGVDPHDFTIRTAPARFRDVGDLWEPIRTGKAVDLKAVIK
;
A
#
# COMPACT_ATOMS: atom_id res chain seq x y z
N MET A 1 -14.58 -9.63 17.30
CA MET A 1 -13.77 -8.39 17.13
C MET A 1 -12.34 -8.76 16.79
N VAL A 2 -11.57 -7.91 16.10
CA VAL A 2 -10.14 -8.14 15.77
C VAL A 2 -9.34 -8.59 17.00
N LYS A 3 -9.63 -8.01 18.17
CA LYS A 3 -9.02 -8.36 19.47
C LYS A 3 -9.25 -9.81 19.96
N ASN A 4 -10.20 -10.55 19.39
CA ASN A 4 -10.51 -11.94 19.81
C ASN A 4 -9.90 -12.98 18.85
N ARG A 5 -9.09 -12.57 17.87
CA ARG A 5 -8.50 -13.48 16.89
C ARG A 5 -7.27 -14.19 17.46
N PRO A 6 -6.95 -15.41 17.00
CA PRO A 6 -5.73 -16.10 17.41
C PRO A 6 -4.49 -15.24 17.17
N LYS A 7 -3.53 -15.29 18.11
CA LYS A 7 -2.23 -14.64 17.94
C LYS A 7 -1.51 -15.19 16.70
N GLY A 8 -0.72 -14.35 16.03
CA GLY A 8 0.03 -14.75 14.83
C GLY A 8 -0.80 -14.80 13.54
N THR A 9 -2.03 -14.29 13.55
CA THR A 9 -2.86 -14.18 12.34
C THR A 9 -2.90 -12.76 11.80
N VAL A 10 -3.07 -12.64 10.48
CA VAL A 10 -3.26 -11.35 9.79
C VAL A 10 -4.74 -11.18 9.47
N TYR A 11 -5.28 -10.00 9.75
CA TYR A 11 -6.63 -9.63 9.30
C TYR A 11 -6.58 -9.00 7.92
N VAL A 12 -7.21 -9.64 6.94
CA VAL A 12 -7.51 -9.03 5.65
C VAL A 12 -8.70 -8.08 5.80
N ASP A 13 -8.42 -6.78 5.91
CA ASP A 13 -9.43 -5.77 6.23
C ASP A 13 -10.28 -5.33 5.03
N TYR A 14 -11.29 -6.15 4.71
CA TYR A 14 -12.21 -5.88 3.61
C TYR A 14 -13.20 -4.73 3.90
N LEU A 15 -13.32 -4.27 5.16
CA LEU A 15 -14.25 -3.22 5.55
C LEU A 15 -13.87 -1.84 5.00
N GLN A 16 -12.64 -1.69 4.50
CA GLN A 16 -12.20 -0.45 3.85
C GLN A 16 -12.91 -0.18 2.52
N ASN A 17 -13.59 -1.17 1.93
CA ASN A 17 -14.34 -1.03 0.69
C ASN A 17 -15.78 -0.51 0.89
N ILE A 18 -16.18 -0.19 2.12
CA ILE A 18 -17.52 0.33 2.41
C ILE A 18 -17.60 1.82 2.06
N LEU A 19 -18.75 2.26 1.54
CA LEU A 19 -19.03 3.66 1.24
C LEU A 19 -18.72 4.58 2.43
N GLY A 20 -17.96 5.64 2.18
CA GLY A 20 -17.59 6.65 3.18
C GLY A 20 -16.32 6.32 3.98
N LYS A 21 -15.73 5.14 3.80
CA LYS A 21 -14.39 4.84 4.33
C LYS A 21 -13.31 5.46 3.43
N SER A 22 -12.18 5.80 4.05
CA SER A 22 -11.00 6.33 3.37
C SER A 22 -9.81 5.41 3.54
N ILE A 23 -8.96 5.36 2.52
CA ILE A 23 -7.65 4.69 2.55
C ILE A 23 -6.60 5.74 2.24
N GLN A 24 -5.41 5.58 2.84
CA GLN A 24 -4.26 6.42 2.58
C GLN A 24 -3.89 6.40 1.08
N ALA A 25 -3.77 7.56 0.45
CA ALA A 25 -3.37 7.65 -0.95
C ALA A 25 -1.91 7.19 -1.16
N ALA A 26 -1.61 6.62 -2.33
CA ALA A 26 -0.23 6.38 -2.75
C ALA A 26 0.56 7.69 -2.74
N TYR A 27 1.83 7.61 -2.37
CA TYR A 27 2.78 8.72 -2.22
C TYR A 27 2.48 9.72 -1.10
N SER A 28 1.40 9.54 -0.34
CA SER A 28 1.06 10.46 0.75
C SER A 28 1.88 10.20 2.02
N ALA A 29 2.23 11.29 2.72
CA ALA A 29 2.89 11.25 4.01
C ALA A 29 1.97 10.72 5.12
N ARG A 30 2.57 10.12 6.15
CA ARG A 30 1.92 9.62 7.35
C ARG A 30 2.32 10.47 8.55
N ALA A 31 1.34 10.77 9.39
CA ALA A 31 1.59 11.31 10.72
C ALA A 31 2.04 10.17 11.67
N SER A 32 3.21 9.60 11.37
CA SER A 32 3.92 8.65 12.25
C SER A 32 5.12 9.33 12.91
N ASP A 33 5.65 8.71 13.95
CA ASP A 33 6.86 9.12 14.69
C ASP A 33 8.11 9.25 13.80
N TYR A 34 8.20 8.48 12.72
CA TYR A 34 9.28 8.58 11.73
C TYR A 34 8.88 9.32 10.44
N ALA A 35 7.70 9.95 10.37
CA ALA A 35 7.18 10.66 9.19
C ALA A 35 7.24 9.81 7.90
N GLY A 36 6.60 8.65 7.94
CA GLY A 36 6.59 7.68 6.84
C GLY A 36 5.83 8.12 5.60
N VAL A 37 5.98 7.38 4.49
CA VAL A 37 5.29 7.62 3.22
C VAL A 37 4.64 6.33 2.70
N SER A 38 3.39 6.43 2.26
CA SER A 38 2.68 5.33 1.57
C SER A 38 3.34 5.07 0.21
N THR A 39 4.25 4.10 0.14
CA THR A 39 5.18 3.96 -0.98
C THR A 39 4.82 2.74 -1.84
N PRO A 40 4.46 2.93 -3.12
CA PRO A 40 4.37 1.83 -4.08
C PRO A 40 5.69 1.09 -4.22
N LEU A 41 5.62 -0.24 -4.22
CA LEU A 41 6.75 -1.16 -4.33
C LEU A 41 6.45 -2.22 -5.40
N THR A 42 7.50 -2.79 -5.96
CA THR A 42 7.41 -3.98 -6.82
C THR A 42 7.21 -5.25 -5.98
N TRP A 43 6.68 -6.30 -6.59
CA TRP A 43 6.55 -7.61 -5.91
C TRP A 43 7.91 -8.23 -5.52
N ALA A 44 8.97 -7.94 -6.26
CA ALA A 44 10.32 -8.38 -5.94
C ALA A 44 10.81 -7.75 -4.62
N GLU A 45 10.68 -6.43 -4.47
CA GLU A 45 11.02 -5.72 -3.23
C GLU A 45 10.22 -6.25 -2.04
N VAL A 46 8.93 -6.56 -2.23
CA VAL A 46 8.10 -7.15 -1.17
C VAL A 46 8.60 -8.53 -0.76
N ALA A 47 9.04 -9.35 -1.72
CA ALA A 47 9.54 -10.71 -1.46
C ALA A 47 10.91 -10.71 -0.76
N GLU A 48 11.75 -9.72 -1.03
CA GLU A 48 13.06 -9.55 -0.36
C GLU A 48 12.92 -9.08 1.09
N GLY A 49 11.79 -8.46 1.43
CA GLY A 49 11.50 -7.92 2.75
C GLY A 49 11.53 -6.39 2.76
N VAL A 50 10.68 -5.80 3.58
CA VAL A 50 10.43 -4.35 3.59
C VAL A 50 10.49 -3.82 5.01
N ASP A 51 11.32 -2.82 5.26
CA ASP A 51 11.24 -1.99 6.46
C ASP A 51 10.50 -0.68 6.15
N PRO A 52 9.33 -0.41 6.76
CA PRO A 52 8.63 0.85 6.60
C PRO A 52 9.48 2.10 6.91
N HIS A 53 10.51 1.99 7.76
CA HIS A 53 11.37 3.11 8.14
C HIS A 53 12.30 3.58 7.01
N ASP A 54 12.48 2.78 5.96
CA ASP A 54 13.24 3.17 4.77
C ASP A 54 12.47 4.21 3.93
N PHE A 55 11.15 4.34 4.14
CA PHE A 55 10.27 5.19 3.34
C PHE A 55 9.72 6.35 4.16
N THR A 56 10.49 7.44 4.22
CA THR A 56 10.15 8.67 4.94
C THR A 56 9.99 9.83 3.98
N ILE A 57 9.44 10.95 4.46
CA ILE A 57 9.40 12.20 3.68
C ILE A 57 10.79 12.68 3.22
N ARG A 58 11.87 12.22 3.86
CA ARG A 58 13.26 12.58 3.52
C ARG A 58 13.87 11.64 2.49
N THR A 59 13.54 10.36 2.52
CA THR A 59 14.15 9.32 1.66
C THR A 59 13.33 9.06 0.40
N ALA A 60 12.00 9.12 0.50
CA ALA A 60 11.09 8.78 -0.59
C ALA A 60 11.29 9.62 -1.88
N PRO A 61 11.56 10.94 -1.84
CA PRO A 61 11.77 11.71 -3.06
C PRO A 61 12.96 11.26 -3.91
N ALA A 62 14.04 10.77 -3.28
CA ALA A 62 15.19 10.22 -4.02
C ALA A 62 14.80 8.92 -4.72
N ARG A 63 14.19 8.00 -3.98
CA ARG A 63 13.66 6.75 -4.52
C ARG A 63 12.74 6.98 -5.72
N PHE A 64 11.79 7.90 -5.65
CA PHE A 64 10.84 8.13 -6.75
C PHE A 64 11.51 8.62 -8.03
N ARG A 65 12.65 9.32 -7.92
CA ARG A 65 13.46 9.66 -9.10
C ARG A 65 14.18 8.44 -9.67
N ASP A 66 14.64 7.54 -8.80
CA ASP A 66 15.42 6.37 -9.20
C ASP A 66 14.55 5.28 -9.82
N VAL A 67 13.37 5.01 -9.26
CA VAL A 67 12.48 3.91 -9.70
C VAL A 67 11.31 4.36 -10.57
N GLY A 68 10.99 5.66 -10.62
CA GLY A 68 9.85 6.19 -11.35
C GLY A 68 8.48 5.97 -10.67
N ASP A 69 7.40 6.15 -11.42
CA ASP A 69 6.01 5.99 -10.94
C ASP A 69 5.52 4.54 -11.07
N LEU A 70 5.77 3.73 -10.04
CA LEU A 70 5.31 2.34 -10.01
C LEU A 70 3.78 2.20 -9.94
N TRP A 71 3.05 3.29 -9.66
CA TRP A 71 1.59 3.31 -9.60
C TRP A 71 0.94 3.69 -10.94
N GLU A 72 1.74 4.14 -11.93
CA GLU A 72 1.25 4.51 -13.26
C GLU A 72 0.37 3.42 -13.89
N PRO A 73 0.73 2.12 -13.89
CA PRO A 73 -0.07 1.10 -14.56
C PRO A 73 -1.48 0.95 -13.98
N ILE A 74 -1.68 1.27 -12.70
CA ILE A 74 -3.00 1.25 -12.07
C ILE A 74 -3.84 2.47 -12.51
N ARG A 75 -3.19 3.63 -12.73
CA ARG A 75 -3.89 4.85 -13.17
C ARG A 75 -4.24 4.85 -14.64
N THR A 76 -3.41 4.25 -15.48
CA THR A 76 -3.55 4.29 -16.95
C THR A 76 -4.04 2.96 -17.54
N GLY A 77 -3.97 1.87 -16.78
CA GLY A 77 -4.40 0.56 -17.19
C GLY A 77 -5.91 0.39 -17.32
N LYS A 78 -6.30 -0.68 -18.01
CA LYS A 78 -7.71 -1.05 -18.15
C LYS A 78 -8.23 -1.59 -16.81
N ALA A 79 -9.38 -1.10 -16.36
CA ALA A 79 -10.07 -1.62 -15.19
C ALA A 79 -10.35 -3.13 -15.33
N VAL A 80 -10.22 -3.86 -14.23
CA VAL A 80 -10.48 -5.30 -14.16
C VAL A 80 -11.97 -5.54 -13.89
N ASP A 81 -12.59 -6.44 -14.68
CA ASP A 81 -13.94 -6.90 -14.42
C ASP A 81 -13.94 -8.00 -13.35
N LEU A 82 -14.42 -7.66 -12.15
CA LEU A 82 -14.49 -8.61 -11.03
C LEU A 82 -15.43 -9.78 -11.32
N LYS A 83 -16.46 -9.63 -12.18
CA LYS A 83 -17.36 -10.74 -12.53
C LYS A 83 -16.67 -11.83 -13.35
N ALA A 84 -15.65 -11.45 -14.11
CA ALA A 84 -14.83 -12.41 -14.85
C ALA A 84 -13.88 -13.20 -13.95
N VAL A 85 -13.59 -12.68 -12.74
CA VAL A 85 -12.61 -13.26 -11.80
C VAL A 85 -13.29 -14.09 -10.71
N ILE A 86 -14.46 -13.65 -10.23
CA ILE A 86 -15.20 -14.31 -9.16
C ILE A 86 -16.15 -15.33 -9.81
N LYS A 87 -15.78 -16.60 -9.82
CA LYS A 87 -16.68 -17.72 -10.14
C LYS A 87 -17.58 -18.04 -8.94
#